data_AF-A0A947EN11-F1
#
_entry.id   AF-A0A947EN11-F1
#
_cell.length_a   1.000
_cell.length_b   1.000
_cell.length_c   1.000
_cell.angle_alpha   90.00
_cell.angle_beta   90.00
_cell.angle_gamma   90.00
#
_symmetry.space_group_name_H-M   'P 1'
#
loop_
_entity.id
_entity.type
_entity.pdbx_description
1 polymer ?
#
loop_
_entity_poly.entity_id
_entity_poly.type
_entity_poly.pdbx_seq_one_letter_code
_entity_poly.pdbx_strand_id
1 'polypeptide(L)'
;MKHYTTLALVLMLLTSCSFLFAQTDEIRLEALKTEVQQKIDDNDKMAQVMVDKVFSFAELGFHEKETANYITGILEKNGFKIERGISGVPTAWWASWGSGKPVIAIGSDVDCIPRAS
;
A
#
# COMPACT_ATOMS: atom_id res chain seq x y z
N MET A 1 34.39 -0.85 44.82
CA MET A 1 33.68 0.39 44.45
C MET A 1 33.89 0.79 42.98
N LYS A 2 35.12 0.95 42.49
CA LYS A 2 35.40 1.37 41.09
C LYS A 2 34.77 0.50 39.99
N HIS A 3 34.73 -0.83 40.15
CA HIS A 3 34.12 -1.73 39.16
C HIS A 3 32.60 -1.57 39.01
N TYR A 4 31.89 -1.25 40.10
CA TYR A 4 30.44 -1.02 40.06
C TYR A 4 30.10 0.32 39.39
N THR A 5 30.97 1.32 39.56
CA THR A 5 30.81 2.64 38.92
C THR A 5 31.01 2.54 37.40
N THR A 6 32.01 1.78 36.95
CA THR A 6 32.24 1.52 35.51
C THR A 6 31.09 0.76 34.88
N LEU A 7 30.55 -0.26 35.56
CA LEU A 7 29.42 -1.04 35.06
C LEU A 7 28.13 -0.18 34.94
N ALA A 8 27.87 0.69 35.93
CA ALA A 8 26.75 1.61 35.89
C ALA A 8 26.86 2.62 34.73
N LEU A 9 28.05 3.14 34.46
CA LEU A 9 28.31 4.09 33.36
C LEU A 9 28.12 3.44 31.98
N VAL A 10 28.57 2.20 31.81
CA VAL A 10 28.37 1.42 30.58
C VAL A 10 26.88 1.12 30.37
N LEU A 11 26.16 0.74 31.43
CA LEU A 11 24.71 0.49 31.34
C LEU A 11 23.94 1.78 30.99
N MET A 12 24.34 2.93 31.55
CA MET A 12 23.76 4.23 31.24
C MET A 12 24.05 4.70 29.81
N LEU A 13 25.24 4.39 29.28
CA LEU A 13 25.59 4.64 27.87
C LEU A 13 24.80 3.74 26.91
N LEU A 14 24.62 2.46 27.27
CA LEU A 14 23.86 1.51 26.46
C LEU A 14 22.37 1.87 26.42
N THR A 15 21.78 2.30 27.53
CA THR A 15 20.37 2.73 27.55
C THR A 15 20.14 4.02 26.77
N SER A 16 21.06 4.99 26.86
CA SER A 16 20.98 6.23 26.08
C SER A 16 21.16 6.00 24.58
N CYS A 17 21.99 5.02 24.18
CA CYS A 17 22.14 4.65 22.78
C CYS A 17 20.83 4.06 22.20
N SER A 18 20.17 3.15 22.91
CA SER A 18 18.90 2.56 22.47
C SER A 18 17.76 3.58 22.35
N PHE A 19 17.71 4.59 23.23
CA PHE A 19 16.74 5.67 23.15
C PHE A 19 16.92 6.55 21.90
N LEU A 20 18.17 6.84 21.51
CA LEU A 20 18.47 7.63 20.30
C LEU A 20 18.11 6.88 19.01
N PHE A 21 18.32 5.56 18.96
CA PHE A 21 17.90 4.74 17.82
C PHE A 21 16.37 4.72 17.65
N ALA A 22 15.62 4.49 18.74
CA ALA A 22 14.15 4.50 18.68
C ALA A 22 13.57 5.85 18.23
N GLN A 23 14.14 6.96 18.72
CA GLN A 23 13.73 8.30 18.32
C GLN A 23 14.00 8.56 16.82
N THR A 24 15.08 8.01 16.26
CA THR A 24 15.41 8.16 14.84
C THR A 24 14.43 7.40 13.94
N ASP A 25 14.01 6.19 14.36
CA ASP A 25 13.03 5.39 13.62
C ASP A 25 11.63 6.03 13.65
N GLU A 26 11.22 6.60 14.78
CA GLU A 26 9.95 7.34 14.90
C GLU A 26 9.92 8.59 14.02
N ILE A 27 10.99 9.39 14.03
CA ILE A 27 11.11 10.58 13.15
C ILE A 27 11.05 10.16 11.68
N ARG A 28 11.75 9.09 11.29
CA ARG A 28 11.73 8.58 9.92
C ARG A 28 10.35 8.08 9.52
N LEU A 29 9.67 7.36 10.41
CA LEU A 29 8.32 6.85 10.17
C LEU A 29 7.33 7.99 9.95
N GLU A 30 7.37 9.02 10.80
CA GLU A 30 6.51 10.18 10.63
C GLU A 30 6.80 10.93 9.33
N ALA A 31 8.08 11.10 8.97
CA ALA A 31 8.44 11.69 7.68
C ALA A 31 7.89 10.89 6.48
N LEU A 32 7.97 9.56 6.52
CA LEU A 32 7.42 8.69 5.47
C LEU A 32 5.90 8.78 5.40
N LYS A 33 5.20 8.82 6.54
CA LYS A 33 3.74 9.00 6.58
C LYS A 33 3.34 10.35 5.98
N THR A 34 4.05 11.42 6.32
CA THR A 34 3.81 12.76 5.75
C THR A 34 4.05 12.76 4.24
N GLU A 35 5.13 12.12 3.76
CA GLU A 35 5.39 12.01 2.32
C GLU A 35 4.26 11.26 1.59
N VAL A 36 3.81 10.11 2.14
CA VAL A 36 2.70 9.34 1.57
C VAL A 36 1.41 10.13 1.58
N GLN A 37 1.10 10.84 2.67
CA GLN A 37 -0.09 11.70 2.76
C GLN A 37 -0.07 12.78 1.67
N GLN A 38 1.05 13.48 1.50
CA GLN A 38 1.16 14.51 0.47
C GLN A 38 0.97 13.92 -0.94
N LYS A 39 1.53 12.73 -1.22
CA LYS A 39 1.33 12.07 -2.52
C LYS A 39 -0.12 11.65 -2.75
N ILE A 40 -0.85 11.28 -1.71
CA ILE A 40 -2.28 11.00 -1.81
C ILE A 40 -3.04 12.28 -2.14
N ASP A 41 -2.74 13.37 -1.42
CA ASP A 41 -3.38 14.67 -1.62
C ASP A 41 -3.13 15.22 -3.04
N ASP A 42 -1.90 15.09 -3.55
CA ASP A 42 -1.54 15.48 -4.92
C ASP A 42 -2.29 14.68 -6.01
N ASN A 43 -2.88 13.54 -5.65
CA ASN A 43 -3.61 12.65 -6.55
C ASN A 43 -5.13 12.67 -6.29
N ASP A 44 -5.65 13.63 -5.53
CA ASP A 44 -7.06 13.76 -5.18
C ASP A 44 -8.01 13.63 -6.39
N LYS A 45 -7.66 14.28 -7.50
CA LYS A 45 -8.48 14.34 -8.70
C LYS A 45 -8.49 13.00 -9.42
N MET A 46 -7.35 12.31 -9.44
CA MET A 46 -7.27 10.96 -9.99
C MET A 46 -8.16 10.01 -9.18
N ALA A 47 -8.06 10.06 -7.85
CA ALA A 47 -8.88 9.25 -6.96
C ALA A 47 -10.39 9.53 -7.17
N GLN A 48 -10.79 10.81 -7.23
CA GLN A 48 -12.18 11.20 -7.53
C GLN A 48 -12.67 10.59 -8.84
N VAL A 49 -11.91 10.75 -9.93
CA VAL A 49 -12.31 10.24 -11.25
C VAL A 49 -12.36 8.71 -11.26
N MET A 50 -11.44 8.03 -10.56
CA MET A 50 -11.48 6.58 -10.42
C MET A 50 -12.74 6.11 -9.71
N VAL A 51 -13.11 6.74 -8.60
CA VAL A 51 -14.35 6.44 -7.86
C VAL A 51 -15.57 6.64 -8.76
N ASP A 52 -15.67 7.78 -9.44
CA ASP A 52 -16.79 8.09 -10.34
C ASP A 52 -16.91 7.07 -11.47
N LYS A 53 -15.78 6.64 -12.05
CA LYS A 53 -15.74 5.66 -13.14
C LYS A 53 -16.17 4.27 -12.68
N VAL A 54 -15.54 3.75 -11.63
CA VAL A 54 -15.86 2.41 -11.10
C VAL A 54 -17.33 2.34 -10.66
N PHE A 55 -17.83 3.38 -9.98
CA PHE A 55 -19.23 3.46 -9.59
C PHE A 55 -20.17 3.53 -10.79
N SER A 56 -19.80 4.26 -11.84
CA SER A 56 -20.63 4.39 -13.05
C SER A 56 -20.69 3.12 -13.90
N PHE A 57 -19.66 2.26 -13.84
CA PHE A 57 -19.69 0.99 -14.56
C PHE A 57 -20.70 0.03 -13.95
N ALA A 58 -20.75 -0.06 -12.61
CA ALA A 58 -21.74 -0.84 -11.86
C ALA A 58 -21.95 -2.27 -12.42
N GLU A 59 -20.87 -2.90 -12.88
CA GLU A 59 -20.92 -4.21 -13.55
C GLU A 59 -21.08 -5.35 -12.54
N LEU A 60 -21.91 -6.34 -12.87
CA LEU A 60 -22.17 -7.49 -12.00
C LEU A 60 -21.00 -8.46 -11.93
N GLY A 61 -21.04 -9.30 -10.90
CA GLY A 61 -20.16 -10.45 -10.72
C GLY A 61 -19.92 -11.23 -12.03
N PHE A 62 -18.65 -11.46 -12.35
CA PHE A 62 -18.11 -12.11 -13.55
C PHE A 62 -18.31 -11.34 -14.87
N HIS A 63 -18.88 -10.14 -14.84
CA HIS A 63 -19.14 -9.31 -16.02
C HIS A 63 -18.43 -7.94 -15.98
N GLU A 64 -17.46 -7.75 -15.08
CA GLU A 64 -16.76 -6.49 -14.76
C GLU A 64 -15.68 -6.10 -15.79
N LYS A 65 -16.02 -6.15 -17.08
CA LYS A 65 -15.07 -5.96 -18.17
C LYS A 65 -14.51 -4.54 -18.21
N GLU A 66 -15.37 -3.53 -18.11
CA GLU A 66 -14.94 -2.13 -18.15
C GLU A 66 -14.15 -1.77 -16.90
N THR A 67 -14.59 -2.26 -15.74
CA THR A 67 -13.95 -2.06 -14.44
C THR A 67 -12.56 -2.69 -14.41
N ALA A 68 -12.44 -3.97 -14.81
CA ALA A 68 -11.16 -4.66 -14.90
C ALA A 68 -10.22 -3.97 -15.89
N ASN A 69 -10.70 -3.59 -17.09
CA ASN A 69 -9.88 -2.90 -18.09
C ASN A 69 -9.41 -1.53 -17.60
N TYR A 70 -10.29 -0.76 -16.96
CA TYR A 70 -9.97 0.58 -16.45
C TYR A 70 -8.90 0.53 -15.36
N ILE A 71 -9.08 -0.33 -14.34
CA ILE A 71 -8.14 -0.45 -13.22
C ILE A 71 -6.80 -1.01 -13.72
N THR A 72 -6.81 -2.10 -14.48
CA THR A 72 -5.58 -2.71 -14.97
C THR A 72 -4.81 -1.78 -15.92
N GLY A 73 -5.50 -1.00 -16.74
CA GLY A 73 -4.87 0.00 -17.61
C GLY A 73 -4.18 1.13 -16.82
N ILE A 74 -4.74 1.55 -15.67
CA ILE A 74 -4.07 2.51 -14.78
C ILE A 74 -2.83 1.87 -14.14
N LEU A 75 -2.94 0.63 -13.68
CA LEU A 75 -1.81 -0.08 -13.07
C LEU A 75 -0.66 -0.28 -14.08
N GLU A 76 -0.96 -0.69 -15.32
CA GLU A 76 0.03 -0.83 -16.40
C GLU A 76 0.74 0.49 -16.69
N LYS A 77 0.00 1.60 -16.78
CA LYS A 77 0.58 2.94 -16.96
C LYS A 77 1.54 3.34 -15.83
N ASN A 78 1.32 2.81 -14.63
CA ASN A 78 2.18 3.03 -13.46
C ASN A 78 3.27 1.94 -13.30
N GLY A 79 3.49 1.11 -14.32
CA GLY A 79 4.59 0.16 -14.36
C GLY A 79 4.32 -1.17 -13.67
N PHE A 80 3.08 -1.47 -13.32
CA PHE A 80 2.72 -2.82 -12.85
C PHE A 80 2.71 -3.80 -14.02
N LYS A 81 3.17 -5.02 -13.76
CA LYS A 81 2.95 -6.16 -14.65
C LYS A 81 1.62 -6.82 -14.31
N ILE A 82 0.73 -6.91 -15.30
CA ILE A 82 -0.59 -7.51 -15.14
C ILE A 82 -0.64 -8.91 -15.76
N GLU A 83 -1.18 -9.85 -14.99
CA GLU A 83 -1.59 -11.18 -15.46
C GLU A 83 -3.11 -11.27 -15.35
N ARG A 84 -3.82 -11.50 -16.47
CA ARG A 84 -5.29 -11.54 -16.53
C ARG A 84 -5.78 -12.98 -16.67
N GLY A 85 -7.06 -13.20 -16.39
CA GLY A 85 -7.68 -14.52 -16.57
C GLY A 85 -7.43 -15.47 -15.39
N ILE A 86 -7.15 -14.94 -14.20
CA ILE A 86 -6.78 -15.75 -13.03
C ILE A 86 -7.92 -16.72 -12.69
N SER A 87 -7.56 -17.97 -12.42
CA SER A 87 -8.52 -19.05 -12.10
C SER A 87 -9.60 -19.26 -13.18
N GLY A 88 -9.32 -18.90 -14.44
CA GLY A 88 -10.27 -19.03 -15.54
C GLY A 88 -11.35 -17.95 -15.57
N VAL A 89 -11.26 -16.93 -14.70
CA VAL A 89 -12.17 -15.78 -14.68
C VAL A 89 -11.56 -14.67 -15.55
N PRO A 90 -12.15 -14.32 -16.71
CA PRO A 90 -11.54 -13.37 -17.65
C PRO A 90 -11.29 -11.98 -17.05
N THR A 91 -12.14 -11.56 -16.10
CA THR A 91 -12.07 -10.25 -15.43
C THR A 91 -11.19 -10.26 -14.18
N ALA A 92 -10.66 -11.40 -13.75
CA ALA A 92 -9.74 -11.48 -12.61
C ALA A 92 -8.28 -11.24 -13.04
N TRP A 93 -7.50 -10.54 -12.22
CA TRP A 93 -6.09 -10.25 -12.51
C TRP A 93 -5.18 -10.30 -11.27
N TRP A 94 -3.90 -10.53 -11.53
CA TRP A 94 -2.80 -10.18 -10.62
C TRP A 94 -2.07 -8.95 -11.14
N ALA A 95 -1.75 -8.02 -10.24
CA ALA A 95 -0.88 -6.89 -10.52
C ALA A 95 0.37 -6.99 -9.64
N SER A 96 1.55 -6.97 -10.26
CA SER A 96 2.84 -7.09 -9.55
C SER A 96 3.73 -5.90 -9.85
N TRP A 97 4.38 -5.37 -8.81
CA TRP A 97 5.34 -4.27 -8.91
C TRP A 97 6.43 -4.43 -7.84
N GLY A 98 7.66 -4.03 -8.18
CA GLY A 98 8.82 -4.17 -7.32
C GLY A 98 9.44 -5.57 -7.31
N SER A 99 10.35 -5.79 -6.36
CA SER A 99 11.07 -7.07 -6.16
C SER A 99 11.59 -7.16 -4.71
N GLY A 100 12.00 -8.34 -4.26
CA GLY A 100 12.54 -8.55 -2.91
C GLY A 100 11.56 -9.19 -1.92
N LYS A 101 11.83 -9.04 -0.62
CA LYS A 101 11.03 -9.61 0.48
C LYS A 101 10.89 -8.61 1.63
N PRO A 102 9.79 -8.65 2.40
CA PRO A 102 8.62 -9.52 2.22
C PRO A 102 7.80 -9.15 0.98
N VAL A 103 7.05 -10.11 0.44
CA VAL A 103 6.04 -9.84 -0.59
C VAL A 103 4.73 -9.51 0.11
N ILE A 104 4.14 -8.36 -0.21
CA ILE A 104 2.87 -7.91 0.33
C ILE A 104 1.80 -8.07 -0.75
N ALA A 105 0.72 -8.78 -0.44
CA ALA A 105 -0.43 -8.93 -1.31
C ALA A 105 -1.61 -8.13 -0.76
N ILE A 106 -2.28 -7.39 -1.64
CA ILE A 106 -3.52 -6.64 -1.34
C ILE A 106 -4.57 -7.15 -2.31
N GLY A 107 -5.73 -7.54 -1.80
CA GLY A 107 -6.87 -8.02 -2.58
C GLY A 107 -8.10 -7.16 -2.35
N SER A 108 -8.90 -6.98 -3.40
CA SER A 108 -10.22 -6.37 -3.36
C SER A 108 -11.10 -7.00 -4.43
N ASP A 109 -12.37 -7.16 -4.11
CA ASP A 109 -13.40 -7.47 -5.09
C ASP A 109 -13.87 -6.16 -5.74
N VAL A 110 -14.30 -6.23 -7.01
CA VAL A 110 -14.65 -5.05 -7.82
C VAL A 110 -16.02 -5.16 -8.47
N ASP A 111 -16.79 -6.19 -8.12
CA ASP A 111 -18.12 -6.44 -8.65
C ASP A 111 -19.19 -5.61 -7.95
N CYS A 112 -20.22 -5.28 -8.71
CA CYS A 112 -21.42 -4.63 -8.23
C CYS A 112 -22.51 -5.66 -7.89
N ILE A 113 -23.41 -5.27 -7.00
CA ILE A 113 -24.62 -6.02 -6.67
C ILE A 113 -25.82 -5.54 -7.51
N PRO A 114 -26.79 -6.40 -7.85
CA PRO A 114 -27.95 -6.02 -8.69
C PRO A 114 -28.82 -4.87 -8.13
N ARG A 115 -28.73 -4.64 -6.81
CA ARG A 115 -29.40 -3.54 -6.14
C ARG A 115 -28.54 -3.04 -4.99
N ALA A 116 -27.92 -1.88 -5.16
CA ALA A 116 -27.41 -1.10 -4.04
C ALA A 116 -28.62 -0.44 -3.34
N SER A 117 -28.70 -0.59 -2.02
CA SER A 117 -29.78 -0.05 -1.17
C SER A 117 -29.73 1.46 -1.06
#